data_AF-A0A955RF46-F1
#
_entry.id   AF-A0A955RF46-F1
#
_cell.length_a   1.000
_cell.length_b   1.000
_cell.length_c   1.000
_cell.angle_alpha   90.00
_cell.angle_beta   90.00
_cell.angle_gamma   90.00
#
_symmetry.space_group_name_H-M   'P 1'
#
loop_
_entity.id
_entity.type
_entity.pdbx_description
1 polymer ?
#
loop_
_entity_poly.entity_id
_entity_poly.type
_entity_poly.pdbx_seq_one_letter_code
_entity_poly.pdbx_strand_id
1 'polypeptide(L)'
;GVKVNTADFQRGGFSEDDALEVAAMLEAEGIDLLELSGGTYERAAMFDEPTRASTVAREAFFLDQAERVRQRVRTPLMLTGGFRTREGMQAALTGGAVDVIGLARPLAVEPDLCRRLLDGTAERAAAIELATGVAQVDAMLTGSWYQVQLDRIADGRGADPGVWRISALTWYLRDLFLGGGHGR
;
A
#
# COMPACT_ATOMS: atom_id res chain seq x y z
N GLY A 1 6.80 6.35 -15.84
CA GLY A 1 5.52 5.87 -15.30
C GLY A 1 4.87 6.93 -14.43
N VAL A 2 3.54 6.91 -14.31
CA VAL A 2 2.74 7.88 -13.54
C VAL A 2 1.87 7.12 -12.54
N LYS A 3 1.77 7.63 -11.32
CA LYS A 3 0.89 7.09 -10.28
C LYS A 3 -0.38 7.92 -10.18
N VAL A 4 -1.53 7.27 -10.22
CA VAL A 4 -2.86 7.89 -10.19
C VAL A 4 -3.69 7.27 -9.07
N ASN A 5 -4.44 8.11 -8.36
CA ASN A 5 -5.39 7.66 -7.35
C ASN A 5 -6.67 7.14 -8.04
N THR A 6 -7.33 6.11 -7.52
CA THR A 6 -8.55 5.58 -8.17
C THR A 6 -9.83 6.31 -7.79
N ALA A 7 -9.90 6.91 -6.59
CA ALA A 7 -10.94 7.84 -6.17
C ALA A 7 -10.54 8.54 -4.86
N ASP A 8 -11.07 9.74 -4.59
CA ASP A 8 -10.84 10.44 -3.31
C ASP A 8 -11.88 10.10 -2.25
N PHE A 9 -12.97 9.41 -2.62
CA PHE A 9 -14.08 9.00 -1.73
C PHE A 9 -14.67 10.15 -0.88
N GLN A 10 -14.53 11.39 -1.36
CA GLN A 10 -15.10 12.60 -0.79
C GLN A 10 -16.13 13.20 -1.74
N ARG A 11 -17.15 13.90 -1.19
CA ARG A 11 -18.20 14.52 -2.00
C ARG A 11 -17.58 15.63 -2.87
N GLY A 12 -17.62 15.45 -4.18
CA GLY A 12 -17.01 16.37 -5.16
C GLY A 12 -15.50 16.22 -5.33
N GLY A 13 -14.89 15.16 -4.78
CA GLY A 13 -13.50 14.79 -5.02
C GLY A 13 -13.33 13.96 -6.30
N PHE A 14 -12.08 13.55 -6.58
CA PHE A 14 -11.73 12.74 -7.74
C PHE A 14 -12.53 11.44 -7.78
N SER A 15 -13.23 11.20 -8.87
CA SER A 15 -14.08 10.02 -9.06
C SER A 15 -13.36 8.92 -9.83
N GLU A 16 -13.94 7.72 -9.85
CA GLU A 16 -13.43 6.62 -10.69
C GLU A 16 -13.50 6.95 -12.18
N ASP A 17 -14.52 7.71 -12.60
CA ASP A 17 -14.64 8.14 -14.00
C ASP A 17 -13.53 9.15 -14.37
N ASP A 18 -13.18 10.06 -13.45
CA ASP A 18 -12.03 10.96 -13.64
C ASP A 18 -10.73 10.16 -13.73
N ALA A 19 -10.55 9.14 -12.89
CA ALA A 19 -9.38 8.25 -12.93
C ALA A 19 -9.22 7.58 -14.29
N LEU A 20 -10.34 7.13 -14.88
CA LEU A 20 -10.36 6.49 -16.18
C LEU A 20 -10.06 7.47 -17.32
N GLU A 21 -10.58 8.70 -17.25
CA GLU A 21 -10.28 9.75 -18.22
C GLU A 21 -8.80 10.15 -18.17
N VAL A 22 -8.27 10.38 -16.96
CA VAL A 22 -6.85 10.66 -16.75
C VAL A 22 -5.96 9.51 -17.26
N ALA A 23 -6.34 8.25 -16.99
CA ALA A 23 -5.60 7.10 -17.49
C ALA A 23 -5.51 7.07 -19.03
N ALA A 24 -6.62 7.37 -19.72
CA ALA A 24 -6.65 7.43 -21.18
C ALA A 24 -5.83 8.61 -21.74
N MET A 25 -5.89 9.78 -21.09
CA MET A 25 -5.07 10.95 -21.46
C MET A 25 -3.58 10.63 -21.31
N LEU A 26 -3.18 10.04 -20.18
CA LEU A 26 -1.78 9.67 -19.95
C LEU A 26 -1.28 8.64 -20.98
N GLU A 27 -2.11 7.66 -21.33
CA GLU A 27 -1.76 6.71 -22.40
C GLU A 27 -1.55 7.41 -23.75
N ALA A 28 -2.39 8.39 -24.10
CA ALA A 28 -2.23 9.15 -25.34
C ALA A 28 -0.91 9.94 -25.39
N GLU A 29 -0.39 10.36 -24.22
CA GLU A 29 0.93 10.98 -24.07
C GLU A 29 2.09 9.96 -24.08
N GLY A 30 1.79 8.66 -24.13
CA GLY A 30 2.80 7.61 -24.30
C GLY A 30 3.57 7.23 -23.03
N ILE A 31 2.94 7.27 -21.86
CA ILE A 31 3.59 6.82 -20.62
C ILE A 31 3.95 5.33 -20.65
N ASP A 32 5.07 4.96 -20.00
CA ASP A 32 5.55 3.56 -20.02
C ASP A 32 4.89 2.65 -18.97
N LEU A 33 4.26 3.23 -17.95
CA LEU A 33 3.66 2.51 -16.82
C LEU A 33 2.63 3.39 -16.13
N LEU A 34 1.43 2.86 -15.92
CA LEU A 34 0.41 3.46 -15.07
C LEU A 34 0.35 2.70 -13.74
N GLU A 35 0.55 3.37 -12.62
CA GLU A 35 0.36 2.80 -11.29
C GLU A 35 -0.96 3.30 -10.70
N LEU A 36 -1.86 2.37 -10.40
CA LEU A 36 -3.07 2.64 -9.64
C LEU A 36 -2.79 2.44 -8.15
N SER A 37 -3.17 3.42 -7.35
CA SER A 37 -3.41 3.20 -5.92
C SER A 37 -4.83 3.54 -5.57
N GLY A 38 -5.45 2.72 -4.73
CA GLY A 38 -6.62 3.14 -4.00
C GLY A 38 -6.22 3.85 -2.71
N GLY A 39 -6.10 5.18 -2.76
CA GLY A 39 -6.63 6.01 -1.67
C GLY A 39 -8.16 5.87 -1.73
N THR A 40 -8.91 5.73 -0.65
CA THR A 40 -8.91 6.58 0.56
C THR A 40 -8.88 5.76 1.83
N TYR A 41 -7.90 6.09 2.66
CA TYR A 41 -7.61 5.56 3.99
C TYR A 41 -8.65 5.93 5.08
N GLU A 42 -9.81 6.52 4.74
CA GLU A 42 -10.67 7.18 5.74
C GLU A 42 -12.05 6.55 5.97
N ARG A 43 -12.46 5.53 5.21
CA ARG A 43 -13.47 4.60 5.75
C ARG A 43 -12.77 3.55 6.59
N ALA A 44 -12.70 3.86 7.88
CA ALA A 44 -12.35 2.97 9.00
C ALA A 44 -12.97 1.55 8.91
N ALA A 45 -14.00 1.34 8.07
CA ALA A 45 -14.61 0.05 7.80
C ALA A 45 -13.69 -1.02 7.16
N MET A 46 -12.58 -0.64 6.50
CA MET A 46 -11.62 -1.63 5.99
C MET A 46 -10.51 -1.99 6.99
N PHE A 47 -10.42 -1.30 8.12
CA PHE A 47 -9.49 -1.63 9.21
C PHE A 47 -10.13 -2.52 10.28
N ASP A 48 -11.41 -2.87 10.13
CA ASP A 48 -12.10 -3.85 10.97
C ASP A 48 -11.55 -5.25 10.68
N GLU A 49 -10.59 -5.60 11.52
CA GLU A 49 -9.91 -6.87 11.72
C GLU A 49 -8.90 -7.35 10.65
N PRO A 50 -7.71 -7.82 11.08
CA PRO A 50 -6.73 -8.50 10.23
C PRO A 50 -7.11 -9.96 9.95
N THR A 51 -8.41 -10.26 9.77
CA THR A 51 -8.83 -11.62 9.42
C THR A 51 -8.42 -11.98 8.00
N ARG A 52 -8.28 -13.28 7.72
CA ARG A 52 -8.04 -13.78 6.36
C ARG A 52 -9.12 -13.27 5.38
N ALA A 53 -10.36 -13.13 5.86
CA ALA A 53 -11.49 -12.61 5.09
C ALA A 53 -11.30 -11.13 4.68
N SER A 54 -10.79 -10.27 5.57
CA SER A 54 -10.56 -8.85 5.24
C SER A 54 -9.42 -8.64 4.26
N THR A 55 -8.40 -9.52 4.29
CA THR A 55 -7.31 -9.49 3.30
C THR A 55 -7.83 -9.83 1.90
N VAL A 56 -8.59 -10.92 1.78
CA VAL A 56 -9.19 -11.33 0.50
C VAL A 56 -10.14 -10.26 -0.03
N ALA A 57 -11.01 -9.71 0.83
CA ALA A 57 -11.95 -8.65 0.44
C ALA A 57 -11.22 -7.38 -0.04
N ARG A 58 -10.10 -7.04 0.61
CA ARG A 58 -9.28 -5.90 0.22
C ARG A 58 -8.56 -6.12 -1.11
N GLU A 59 -7.99 -7.31 -1.31
CA GLU A 59 -7.33 -7.69 -2.58
C GLU A 59 -8.35 -7.66 -3.73
N ALA A 60 -9.56 -8.19 -3.52
CA ALA A 60 -10.64 -8.16 -4.51
C ALA A 60 -11.11 -6.73 -4.85
N PHE A 61 -11.31 -5.89 -3.83
CA PHE A 61 -11.79 -4.51 -4.03
C PHE A 61 -10.88 -3.69 -4.98
N PHE A 62 -9.56 -3.77 -4.78
CA PHE A 62 -8.64 -3.02 -5.64
C PHE A 62 -8.52 -3.63 -7.04
N LEU A 63 -8.74 -4.94 -7.16
CA LEU A 63 -8.71 -5.63 -8.44
C LEU A 63 -9.88 -5.19 -9.33
N ASP A 64 -11.10 -5.08 -8.79
CA ASP A 64 -12.28 -4.61 -9.53
C ASP A 64 -12.05 -3.22 -10.17
N GLN A 65 -11.35 -2.32 -9.47
CA GLN A 65 -11.00 -1.00 -10.00
C GLN A 65 -9.94 -1.09 -11.10
N ALA A 66 -8.92 -1.94 -10.93
CA ALA A 66 -7.90 -2.13 -11.96
C ALA A 66 -8.49 -2.75 -13.24
N GLU A 67 -9.44 -3.68 -13.12
CA GLU A 67 -10.14 -4.28 -14.27
C GLU A 67 -10.87 -3.23 -15.11
N ARG A 68 -11.52 -2.25 -14.48
CA ARG A 68 -12.19 -1.15 -15.18
C ARG A 68 -11.20 -0.28 -15.96
N VAL A 69 -10.05 0.03 -15.36
CA VAL A 69 -8.98 0.80 -16.03
C VAL A 69 -8.39 0.01 -17.18
N ARG A 70 -8.12 -1.29 -16.97
CA ARG A 70 -7.58 -2.21 -17.98
C ARG A 70 -8.45 -2.29 -19.23
N GLN A 71 -9.77 -2.13 -19.11
CA GLN A 71 -10.69 -2.09 -20.25
C GLN A 71 -10.48 -0.86 -21.16
N ARG A 72 -9.87 0.21 -20.66
CA ARG A 72 -9.68 1.47 -21.40
C ARG A 72 -8.25 1.72 -21.86
N VAL A 73 -7.26 1.26 -21.12
CA VAL A 73 -5.84 1.45 -21.48
C VAL A 73 -5.19 0.16 -21.95
N ARG A 74 -4.07 0.25 -22.67
CA ARG A 74 -3.15 -0.84 -23.06
C ARG A 74 -1.75 -0.72 -22.43
N THR A 75 -1.41 0.45 -21.93
CA THR A 75 -0.22 0.74 -21.11
C THR A 75 -0.07 -0.30 -19.99
N PRO A 76 1.17 -0.75 -19.67
CA PRO A 76 1.41 -1.61 -18.52
C PRO A 76 0.81 -1.03 -17.23
N LEU A 77 0.06 -1.85 -16.52
CA LEU A 77 -0.72 -1.44 -15.34
C LEU A 77 -0.16 -2.07 -14.07
N MET A 78 0.26 -1.23 -13.13
CA MET A 78 0.66 -1.63 -11.79
C MET A 78 -0.46 -1.34 -10.79
N LEU A 79 -0.74 -2.26 -9.88
CA LEU A 79 -1.68 -2.03 -8.79
C LEU A 79 -0.99 -2.13 -7.43
N THR A 80 -1.05 -1.04 -6.67
CA THR A 80 -0.54 -0.96 -5.30
C THR A 80 -1.69 -0.77 -4.33
N GLY A 81 -2.05 -1.83 -3.61
CA GLY A 81 -3.11 -1.75 -2.61
C GLY A 81 -3.42 -3.11 -1.99
N GLY A 82 -3.25 -3.23 -0.67
CA GLY A 82 -3.81 -4.35 0.08
C GLY A 82 -3.16 -5.73 -0.06
N PHE A 83 -2.37 -6.00 -1.11
CA PHE A 83 -1.75 -7.31 -1.32
C PHE A 83 -0.90 -7.78 -0.14
N ARG A 84 -1.17 -9.02 0.31
CA ARG A 84 -0.45 -9.68 1.40
C ARG A 84 -0.11 -11.13 1.10
N THR A 85 -0.82 -11.78 0.19
CA THR A 85 -0.65 -13.20 -0.09
C THR A 85 -0.10 -13.43 -1.49
N ARG A 86 0.76 -14.43 -1.65
CA ARG A 86 1.25 -14.85 -2.97
C ARG A 86 0.09 -15.27 -3.88
N GLU A 87 -0.86 -16.00 -3.33
CA GLU A 87 -2.10 -16.42 -4.00
C GLU A 87 -2.87 -15.23 -4.59
N GLY A 88 -3.18 -14.21 -3.78
CA GLY A 88 -3.90 -13.01 -4.25
C GLY A 88 -3.13 -12.23 -5.32
N MET A 89 -1.79 -12.12 -5.18
CA MET A 89 -0.93 -11.50 -6.19
C MET A 89 -0.92 -12.29 -7.51
N GLN A 90 -0.82 -13.61 -7.44
CA GLN A 90 -0.85 -14.49 -8.62
C GLN A 90 -2.21 -14.47 -9.31
N ALA A 91 -3.30 -14.45 -8.55
CA ALA A 91 -4.65 -14.34 -9.09
C ALA A 91 -4.83 -13.02 -9.86
N ALA A 92 -4.38 -11.89 -9.31
CA ALA A 92 -4.44 -10.60 -9.98
C ALA A 92 -3.65 -10.57 -11.30
N LEU A 93 -2.44 -11.14 -11.32
CA LEU A 93 -1.61 -11.24 -12.52
C LEU A 93 -2.23 -12.18 -13.58
N THR A 94 -2.66 -13.37 -13.16
CA THR A 94 -3.23 -14.39 -14.08
C THR A 94 -4.57 -13.95 -14.65
N GLY A 95 -5.35 -13.17 -13.89
CA GLY A 95 -6.59 -12.56 -14.35
C GLY A 95 -6.40 -11.51 -15.44
N GLY A 96 -5.17 -11.02 -15.67
CA GLY A 96 -4.87 -10.02 -16.71
C GLY A 96 -5.35 -8.61 -16.39
N ALA A 97 -5.86 -8.38 -15.18
CA ALA A 97 -6.27 -7.06 -14.72
C ALA A 97 -5.07 -6.12 -14.56
N VAL A 98 -3.91 -6.66 -14.18
CA VAL A 98 -2.68 -5.92 -13.90
C VAL A 98 -1.48 -6.67 -14.43
N ASP A 99 -0.43 -5.93 -14.77
CA ASP A 99 0.84 -6.44 -15.26
C ASP A 99 1.90 -6.49 -14.15
N VAL A 100 1.76 -5.65 -13.12
CA VAL A 100 2.71 -5.51 -12.01
C VAL A 100 1.99 -5.37 -10.67
N ILE A 101 2.51 -6.05 -9.65
CA ILE A 101 2.04 -5.92 -8.27
C ILE A 101 2.94 -4.93 -7.52
N GLY A 102 2.32 -3.94 -6.88
CA GLY A 102 2.99 -3.01 -5.99
C GLY A 102 2.86 -3.37 -4.52
N LEU A 103 3.98 -3.32 -3.80
CA LEU A 103 4.07 -3.56 -2.36
C LEU A 103 4.75 -2.36 -1.69
N ALA A 104 4.19 -1.93 -0.55
CA ALA A 104 4.74 -0.85 0.25
C ALA A 104 4.96 -1.31 1.71
N ARG A 105 3.91 -1.26 2.54
CA ARG A 105 3.96 -1.64 3.97
C ARG A 105 4.65 -3.00 4.25
N PRO A 106 4.41 -4.08 3.49
CA PRO A 106 5.14 -5.33 3.70
C PRO A 106 6.67 -5.17 3.62
N LEU A 107 7.17 -4.34 2.71
CA LEU A 107 8.61 -4.15 2.47
C LEU A 107 9.28 -3.29 3.55
N ALA A 108 8.50 -2.49 4.29
CA ALA A 108 9.01 -1.78 5.47
C ALA A 108 9.33 -2.75 6.63
N VAL A 109 8.86 -3.99 6.58
CA VAL A 109 9.06 -5.00 7.63
C VAL A 109 9.93 -6.15 7.14
N GLU A 110 9.70 -6.57 5.89
CA GLU A 110 10.42 -7.65 5.23
C GLU A 110 11.01 -7.14 3.91
N PRO A 111 12.17 -6.45 3.92
CA PRO A 111 12.77 -5.89 2.70
C PRO A 111 13.09 -6.92 1.62
N ASP A 112 13.29 -8.18 2.01
CA ASP A 112 13.56 -9.30 1.09
C ASP A 112 12.31 -10.09 0.69
N LEU A 113 11.10 -9.63 1.07
CA LEU A 113 9.84 -10.34 0.83
C LEU A 113 9.60 -10.63 -0.65
N CYS A 114 9.87 -9.68 -1.55
CA CYS A 114 9.68 -9.90 -2.99
C CYS A 114 10.48 -11.11 -3.49
N ARG A 115 11.75 -11.23 -3.07
CA ARG A 115 12.60 -12.38 -3.41
C ARG A 115 11.97 -13.67 -2.90
N ARG A 116 11.53 -13.67 -1.63
CA ARG A 116 10.92 -14.85 -0.98
C ARG A 116 9.58 -15.27 -1.60
N LEU A 117 8.79 -14.32 -2.08
CA LEU A 117 7.55 -14.60 -2.81
C LEU A 117 7.85 -15.21 -4.20
N LEU A 118 8.87 -14.70 -4.89
CA LEU A 118 9.27 -15.19 -6.22
C LEU A 118 9.89 -16.59 -6.16
N ASP A 119 10.78 -16.85 -5.19
CA ASP A 119 11.41 -18.16 -4.99
C ASP A 119 10.52 -19.18 -4.27
N GLY A 120 9.39 -18.71 -3.72
CA GLY A 120 8.40 -19.54 -3.03
C GLY A 120 8.76 -19.95 -1.61
N THR A 121 9.74 -19.30 -0.99
CA THR A 121 10.05 -19.46 0.44
C THR A 121 9.13 -18.66 1.36
N ALA A 122 8.27 -17.81 0.79
CA ALA A 122 7.17 -17.16 1.49
C ALA A 122 5.86 -17.25 0.69
N GLU A 123 4.77 -17.49 1.41
CA GLU A 123 3.41 -17.49 0.84
C GLU A 123 2.62 -16.22 1.20
N ARG A 124 3.13 -15.44 2.17
CA ARG A 124 2.50 -14.19 2.60
C ARG A 124 3.48 -13.28 3.34
N ALA A 125 3.15 -11.99 3.37
CA ALA A 125 3.79 -11.02 4.25
C ALA A 125 3.45 -11.27 5.73
N ALA A 126 4.34 -10.84 6.62
CA ALA A 126 4.11 -10.76 8.05
C ALA A 126 2.88 -9.89 8.37
N ALA A 127 2.08 -10.35 9.33
CA ALA A 127 0.95 -9.57 9.85
C ALA A 127 1.45 -8.68 10.99
N ILE A 128 1.26 -7.36 10.84
CA ILE A 128 1.54 -6.39 11.90
C ILE A 128 0.21 -5.86 12.42
N GLU A 129 -0.04 -6.09 13.71
CA GLU A 129 -1.27 -5.65 14.38
C GLU A 129 -0.99 -4.40 15.23
N LEU A 130 -1.54 -3.28 14.78
CA LEU A 130 -1.42 -1.97 15.45
C LEU A 130 -2.82 -1.45 15.76
N ALA A 131 -3.53 -2.11 16.68
CA ALA A 131 -4.89 -1.73 17.07
C ALA A 131 -4.98 -1.37 18.56
N THR A 132 -5.46 -0.17 18.85
CA THR A 132 -5.79 0.36 20.19
C THR A 132 -7.29 0.40 20.40
N GLY A 133 -8.08 0.24 19.33
CA GLY A 133 -9.55 0.31 19.35
C GLY A 133 -10.09 1.72 19.13
N VAL A 134 -9.21 2.71 18.95
CA VAL A 134 -9.57 4.10 18.66
C VAL A 134 -9.07 4.45 17.27
N ALA A 135 -9.97 4.59 16.29
CA ALA A 135 -9.62 4.69 14.86
C ALA A 135 -8.60 5.80 14.55
N GLN A 136 -8.74 6.99 15.14
CA GLN A 136 -7.80 8.09 14.94
C GLN A 136 -6.40 7.79 15.49
N VAL A 137 -6.32 7.11 16.64
CA VAL A 137 -5.06 6.70 17.25
C VAL A 137 -4.42 5.57 16.43
N ASP A 138 -5.22 4.65 15.91
CA ASP A 138 -4.75 3.52 15.10
C ASP A 138 -4.18 3.96 13.76
N ALA A 139 -4.79 4.95 13.11
CA ALA A 139 -4.25 5.55 11.90
C ALA A 139 -2.88 6.21 12.15
N MET A 140 -2.78 7.03 13.20
CA MET A 140 -1.53 7.69 13.59
C MET A 140 -0.45 6.69 14.01
N LEU A 141 -0.81 5.69 14.82
CA LEU A 141 0.09 4.63 15.26
C LEU A 141 0.61 3.83 14.08
N THR A 142 -0.27 3.48 13.13
CA THR A 142 0.13 2.75 11.92
C THR A 142 1.14 3.54 11.11
N GLY A 143 0.85 4.81 10.79
CA GLY A 143 1.76 5.65 10.02
C GLY A 143 3.12 5.83 10.69
N SER A 144 3.12 6.25 11.96
CA SER A 144 4.35 6.47 12.73
C SER A 144 5.19 5.20 12.94
N TRP A 145 4.56 4.06 13.18
CA TRP A 145 5.28 2.79 13.36
C TRP A 145 5.98 2.34 12.09
N TYR A 146 5.32 2.42 10.92
CA TYR A 146 5.96 2.08 9.65
C TYR A 146 7.07 3.07 9.29
N GLN A 147 6.91 4.36 9.61
CA GLN A 147 7.97 5.36 9.44
C GLN A 147 9.23 4.97 10.20
N VAL A 148 9.11 4.59 11.48
CA VAL A 148 10.25 4.11 12.29
C VAL A 148 10.97 2.93 11.63
N GLN A 149 10.24 1.99 11.01
CA GLN A 149 10.89 0.87 10.33
C GLN A 149 11.68 1.33 9.09
N LEU A 150 11.12 2.26 8.31
CA LEU A 150 11.78 2.83 7.15
C LEU A 150 13.05 3.60 7.56
N ASP A 151 12.98 4.39 8.65
CA ASP A 151 14.14 5.13 9.14
C ASP A 151 15.24 4.20 9.64
N ARG A 152 14.88 3.10 10.32
CA ARG A 152 15.85 2.06 10.69
C ARG A 152 16.53 1.46 9.46
N ILE A 153 15.76 1.13 8.42
CA ILE A 153 16.31 0.60 7.17
C ILE A 153 17.23 1.62 6.50
N ALA A 154 16.84 2.90 6.48
CA ALA A 154 17.67 3.99 5.94
C ALA A 154 19.00 4.14 6.69
N ASP A 155 19.00 3.96 8.02
CA ASP A 155 20.19 3.92 8.87
C ASP A 155 21.05 2.65 8.70
N GLY A 156 20.71 1.77 7.75
CA GLY A 156 21.38 0.48 7.56
C GLY A 156 21.09 -0.55 8.65
N ARG A 157 20.10 -0.30 9.52
CA ARG A 157 19.60 -1.26 10.51
C ARG A 157 18.52 -2.13 9.87
N GLY A 158 18.35 -3.35 10.38
CA GLY A 158 17.19 -4.16 10.02
C GLY A 158 15.89 -3.55 10.55
N ALA A 159 14.78 -3.82 9.85
CA ALA A 159 13.45 -3.67 10.42
C ALA A 159 13.36 -4.47 11.72
N ASP A 160 12.65 -3.92 12.70
CA ASP A 160 12.43 -4.52 14.00
C ASP A 160 10.92 -4.50 14.31
N PRO A 161 10.22 -5.60 13.97
CA PRO A 161 8.80 -5.76 14.28
C PRO A 161 8.49 -5.65 15.78
N GLY A 162 9.49 -5.81 16.65
CA GLY A 162 9.37 -5.76 18.11
C GLY A 162 9.43 -4.34 18.71
N VAL A 163 9.66 -3.29 17.90
CA VAL A 163 9.64 -1.90 18.39
C VAL A 163 8.29 -1.64 19.07
N TRP A 164 8.36 -1.32 20.37
CA TRP A 164 7.19 -1.17 21.22
C TRP A 164 6.28 -0.03 20.72
N ARG A 165 4.97 -0.27 20.76
CA ARG A 165 3.94 0.57 20.13
C ARG A 165 3.99 2.05 20.58
N ILE A 166 4.31 2.29 21.85
CA ILE A 166 4.45 3.63 22.43
C ILE A 166 5.83 4.25 22.13
N SER A 167 6.89 3.43 22.03
CA SER A 167 8.21 3.94 21.65
C SER A 167 8.23 4.47 20.22
N ALA A 168 7.46 3.88 19.29
CA ALA A 168 7.33 4.40 17.93
C ALA A 168 6.64 5.77 17.90
N LEU A 169 5.56 5.95 18.67
CA LEU A 169 4.87 7.23 18.76
C LEU A 169 5.75 8.30 19.43
N THR A 170 6.45 7.96 20.51
CA THR A 170 7.37 8.90 21.17
C THR A 170 8.59 9.23 20.33
N TRP A 171 9.10 8.29 19.52
CA TRP A 171 10.17 8.54 18.56
C TRP A 171 9.70 9.47 17.43
N TYR A 172 8.52 9.21 16.85
CA TYR A 172 7.90 10.07 15.84
C TYR A 172 7.62 11.49 16.36
N LEU A 173 7.01 11.62 17.55
CA LEU A 173 6.77 12.92 18.17
C LEU A 173 8.10 13.64 18.47
N ARG A 174 9.12 12.91 18.94
CA ARG A 174 10.44 13.48 19.19
C ARG A 174 11.07 14.02 17.89
N ASP A 175 11.00 13.28 16.80
CA ASP A 175 11.53 13.72 15.50
C ASP A 175 10.75 14.94 14.94
N LEU A 176 9.42 14.91 15.05
CA LEU A 176 8.53 15.98 14.63
C LEU A 176 8.74 17.29 15.42
N PHE A 177 8.97 17.20 16.74
CA PHE A 177 9.12 18.37 17.61
C PHE A 177 10.56 18.87 17.78
N LEU A 178 11.57 18.01 17.61
CA LEU A 178 12.98 18.40 17.74
C LEU A 178 13.63 18.80 16.42
N GLY A 179 12.89 18.75 15.29
CA GLY A 179 13.36 19.17 13.99
C GLY A 179 14.47 18.26 13.48
N GLY A 180 14.09 17.20 12.77
CA GLY A 180 14.94 16.24 12.05
C GLY A 180 16.37 16.70 11.81
N GLY A 181 17.24 16.42 12.78
CA GLY A 181 18.66 16.64 12.70
C GLY A 181 19.36 15.37 12.22
N HIS A 182 19.18 15.01 10.95
CA HIS A 182 20.10 14.11 10.26
C HIS A 182 20.67 14.82 9.05
N GLY A 183 21.68 15.64 9.35
CA GLY A 183 22.71 15.98 8.38
C GLY A 183 23.78 14.90 8.40
N ARG A 184 24.15 14.48 7.18
CA ARG A 184 25.27 13.62 6.73
C ARG A 184 24.95 12.15 6.48
#